data_AF-X0DA02-F1
#
_entry.id   AF-X0DA02-F1
#
_cell.length_a   1.000
_cell.length_b   1.000
_cell.length_c   1.000
_cell.angle_alpha   90.00
_cell.angle_beta   90.00
_cell.angle_gamma   90.00
#
_symmetry.space_group_name_H-M   'P 1'
#
loop_
_entity.id
_entity.type
_entity.pdbx_description
1 polymer ?
#
loop_
_entity_poly.entity_id
_entity_poly.type
_entity_poly.pdbx_seq_one_letter_code
_entity_poly.pdbx_strand_id
1 'polypeptide(L)'
;MSRFGHNLADKYVSISDLCRHLDGCIVDTGDSQLVGRCRDIEQSLQSTISAFAARWLPVTSPEPNSNEDHCSLVQTLWRHARRDMLRVINRPSYRSMLSLLLFALTPIPEGISEEEETDGISGQACVHAALQQIQTLRARQRNLQFSGSKVSPSLKSQAIVTTPESIETSGFINAESTVYWAALTFDTSASLTLNCRSLLSSGLFGFESELPWRLVKTCAKMFDENARQWKQGSSDMTDERANQIIAAGASWKLLGWKVTAIFKEALRDGHEESEVRRAYLAVVDSVKQFGIIYRPLLDECHKRMPFLGQQTKLRWFSLMLHYHLSILMLVDIIEATDRQDLLPDITDICIDAENTVMNTLAFGLHNTFTLKRPRDSIESDGFSRRQTVFTVPIVSIDPYPHHAVAGVQLLRKAIDRDFGIGKITEETYQSLLSTLERTLRHLPQSSKSVQAAIAKFSTTADENSVLPSVLV
;
A
#
# COMPACT_ATOMS: atom_id res chain seq x y z
N MET A 1 2.35 -33.46 -15.09
CA MET A 1 1.10 -32.90 -15.64
C MET A 1 1.18 -31.39 -15.55
N SER A 2 1.41 -30.76 -16.69
CA SER A 2 1.65 -29.33 -16.88
C SER A 2 0.47 -28.75 -17.67
N ARG A 3 0.13 -27.48 -17.40
CA ARG A 3 -0.97 -26.65 -17.96
C ARG A 3 -2.25 -26.60 -17.13
N PHE A 4 -2.18 -25.89 -16.01
CA PHE A 4 -3.27 -24.98 -15.57
C PHE A 4 -2.61 -23.67 -15.15
N GLY A 5 -3.07 -22.56 -15.73
CA GLY A 5 -2.61 -21.20 -15.40
C GLY A 5 -1.65 -20.60 -16.42
N HIS A 6 -2.16 -20.21 -17.60
CA HIS A 6 -1.56 -19.07 -18.28
C HIS A 6 -1.77 -17.85 -17.37
N ASN A 7 -0.69 -17.33 -16.77
CA ASN A 7 -0.71 -16.12 -15.95
C ASN A 7 -1.18 -14.93 -16.81
N LEU A 8 -2.43 -14.49 -16.64
CA LEU A 8 -2.94 -13.29 -17.31
C LEU A 8 -2.29 -11.99 -16.79
N ALA A 9 -1.50 -12.05 -15.72
CA ALA A 9 -0.56 -10.99 -15.35
C ALA A 9 0.41 -10.67 -16.51
N ASP A 10 0.63 -11.62 -17.43
CA ASP A 10 1.42 -11.41 -18.65
C ASP A 10 0.58 -10.91 -19.85
N LYS A 11 -0.77 -10.91 -19.76
CA LYS A 11 -1.67 -10.48 -20.86
C LYS A 11 -1.91 -8.95 -20.86
N TYR A 12 -1.88 -8.31 -19.70
CA TYR A 12 -2.00 -6.85 -19.58
C TYR A 12 -0.71 -6.29 -18.98
N VAL A 13 -0.03 -5.44 -19.75
CA VAL A 13 1.26 -4.84 -19.37
C VAL A 13 1.09 -3.82 -18.23
N SER A 14 -0.13 -3.30 -18.01
CA SER A 14 -0.47 -2.32 -16.97
C SER A 14 -1.89 -2.47 -16.40
N ILE A 15 -2.09 -2.10 -15.13
CA ILE A 15 -3.42 -1.98 -14.49
C ILE A 15 -4.29 -0.95 -15.25
N SER A 16 -3.68 0.06 -15.87
CA SER A 16 -4.40 1.01 -16.73
C SER A 16 -5.05 0.31 -17.92
N ASP A 17 -4.34 -0.62 -18.55
CA ASP A 17 -4.85 -1.38 -19.70
C ASP A 17 -5.96 -2.34 -19.26
N LEU A 18 -5.82 -2.93 -18.07
CA LEU A 18 -6.86 -3.75 -17.45
C LEU A 18 -8.15 -2.94 -17.23
N CYS A 19 -8.04 -1.75 -16.63
CA CYS A 19 -9.18 -0.87 -16.39
C CYS A 19 -9.82 -0.38 -17.69
N ARG A 20 -9.00 -0.08 -18.72
CA ARG A 20 -9.49 0.30 -20.05
C ARG A 20 -10.26 -0.84 -20.72
N HIS A 21 -9.75 -2.08 -20.60
CA HIS A 21 -10.43 -3.27 -21.11
C HIS A 21 -11.79 -3.47 -20.42
N LEU A 22 -11.82 -3.39 -19.09
CA LEU A 22 -13.05 -3.54 -18.32
C LEU A 22 -14.09 -2.45 -18.65
N ASP A 23 -13.65 -1.20 -18.81
CA ASP A 23 -14.52 -0.11 -19.26
C ASP A 23 -15.10 -0.41 -20.65
N GLY A 24 -14.27 -0.90 -21.59
CA GLY A 24 -14.70 -1.27 -22.93
C GLY A 24 -15.74 -2.39 -22.96
N CYS A 25 -15.69 -3.31 -22.00
CA CYS A 25 -16.68 -4.40 -21.87
C CYS A 25 -18.03 -3.94 -21.27
N ILE A 26 -18.08 -2.78 -20.61
CA ILE A 26 -19.30 -2.26 -19.97
C ILE A 26 -20.05 -1.28 -20.89
N VAL A 27 -19.38 -0.66 -21.86
CA VAL A 27 -19.97 0.39 -22.70
C VAL A 27 -20.75 -0.20 -23.89
N ASP A 28 -22.03 0.16 -24.02
CA ASP A 28 -22.84 -0.11 -25.21
C ASP A 28 -22.23 0.60 -26.44
N THR A 29 -21.99 -0.14 -27.52
CA THR A 29 -21.24 0.26 -28.73
C THR A 29 -21.92 1.32 -29.62
N GLY A 30 -22.86 2.12 -29.12
CA GLY A 30 -23.80 2.89 -29.95
C GLY A 30 -23.75 4.43 -29.90
N ASP A 31 -23.05 5.09 -28.96
CA ASP A 31 -23.31 6.52 -28.71
C ASP A 31 -22.08 7.45 -28.84
N SER A 32 -22.14 8.43 -29.74
CA SER A 32 -21.02 9.32 -30.09
C SER A 32 -20.59 10.25 -28.93
N GLN A 33 -21.48 10.51 -27.97
CA GLN A 33 -21.16 11.26 -26.74
C GLN A 33 -20.22 10.47 -25.80
N LEU A 34 -20.11 9.15 -25.95
CA LEU A 34 -19.25 8.29 -25.11
C LEU A 34 -17.77 8.42 -25.48
N VAL A 35 -17.46 8.74 -26.74
CA VAL A 35 -16.08 8.89 -27.22
C VAL A 35 -15.39 10.11 -26.58
N GLY A 36 -16.09 11.24 -26.46
CA GLY A 36 -15.59 12.43 -25.76
C GLY A 36 -15.37 12.19 -24.27
N ARG A 37 -16.32 11.52 -23.60
CA ARG A 37 -16.19 11.13 -22.18
C ARG A 37 -15.01 10.18 -21.94
N CYS A 38 -14.74 9.27 -22.87
CA CYS A 38 -13.63 8.33 -22.78
C CYS A 38 -12.25 9.01 -22.87
N ARG A 39 -12.11 10.05 -23.71
CA ARG A 39 -10.88 10.85 -23.82
C ARG A 39 -10.59 11.66 -22.55
N ASP A 40 -11.61 12.30 -21.99
CA ASP A 40 -11.47 13.08 -20.75
C ASP A 40 -11.04 12.22 -19.55
N ILE A 41 -11.59 11.00 -19.43
CA ILE A 41 -11.23 10.07 -18.36
C ILE A 41 -9.78 9.60 -18.51
N GLU A 42 -9.35 9.30 -19.74
CA GLU A 42 -7.97 8.93 -20.02
C GLU A 42 -7.00 10.06 -19.67
N GLN A 43 -7.34 11.31 -20.01
CA GLN A 43 -6.54 12.48 -19.67
C GLN A 43 -6.44 12.69 -18.15
N SER A 44 -7.55 12.50 -17.43
CA SER A 44 -7.57 12.61 -15.96
C SER A 44 -6.70 11.52 -15.31
N LEU A 45 -6.76 10.30 -15.83
CA LEU A 45 -5.93 9.19 -15.38
C LEU A 45 -4.44 9.45 -15.65
N GLN A 46 -4.09 9.90 -16.86
CA GLN A 46 -2.70 10.21 -17.22
C GLN A 46 -2.13 11.33 -16.34
N SER A 47 -2.91 12.39 -16.10
CA SER A 47 -2.52 13.50 -15.22
C SER A 47 -2.29 13.02 -13.79
N THR A 48 -3.12 12.09 -13.31
CA THR A 48 -2.97 11.48 -11.99
C THR A 48 -1.74 10.57 -11.92
N ILE A 49 -1.47 9.76 -12.94
CA ILE A 49 -0.25 8.94 -13.04
C ILE A 49 0.99 9.83 -12.99
N SER A 50 0.98 10.94 -13.73
CA SER A 50 2.08 11.92 -13.72
C SER A 50 2.27 12.54 -12.32
N ALA A 51 1.20 12.96 -11.66
CA ALA A 51 1.27 13.49 -10.29
C ALA A 51 1.78 12.44 -9.29
N PHE A 52 1.27 11.21 -9.36
CA PHE A 52 1.71 10.10 -8.53
C PHE A 52 3.20 9.81 -8.74
N ALA A 53 3.65 9.73 -9.99
CA ALA A 53 5.02 9.40 -10.35
C ALA A 53 6.03 10.53 -10.08
N ALA A 54 5.56 11.78 -9.98
CA ALA A 54 6.41 12.95 -9.78
C ALA A 54 7.32 12.86 -8.54
N ARG A 55 6.93 12.05 -7.54
CA ARG A 55 7.72 11.77 -6.33
C ARG A 55 9.11 11.19 -6.61
N TRP A 56 9.30 10.55 -7.76
CA TRP A 56 10.58 9.94 -8.14
C TRP A 56 11.40 10.82 -9.10
N LEU A 57 10.95 12.04 -9.43
CA LEU A 57 11.71 12.98 -10.27
C LEU A 57 13.11 13.26 -9.72
N PRO A 58 13.31 13.57 -8.41
CA PRO A 58 14.66 13.84 -7.88
C PRO A 58 15.61 12.65 -8.02
N VAL A 59 15.05 11.44 -7.95
CA VAL A 59 15.82 10.19 -8.03
C VAL A 59 16.13 9.81 -9.48
N THR A 60 15.31 10.27 -10.44
CA THR A 60 15.39 9.89 -11.86
C THR A 60 15.92 10.98 -12.77
N SER A 61 16.09 12.21 -12.27
CA SER A 61 16.67 13.35 -13.01
C SER A 61 18.20 13.31 -13.00
N PRO A 62 18.88 13.68 -14.11
CA PRO A 62 20.33 13.74 -14.18
C PRO A 62 20.94 15.00 -13.54
N GLU A 63 20.14 16.02 -13.24
CA GLU A 63 20.64 17.33 -12.80
C GLU A 63 20.58 17.47 -11.27
N PRO A 64 21.73 17.64 -10.58
CA PRO A 64 21.78 17.70 -9.11
C PRO A 64 21.27 19.02 -8.52
N ASN A 65 21.03 20.06 -9.33
CA ASN A 65 20.73 21.42 -8.87
C ASN A 65 19.26 21.86 -9.05
N SER A 66 18.34 20.96 -9.37
CA SER A 66 16.94 21.27 -9.73
C SER A 66 15.91 20.92 -8.64
N ASN A 67 16.29 20.83 -7.37
CA ASN A 67 15.34 20.44 -6.31
C ASN A 67 14.16 21.41 -6.18
N GLU A 68 14.40 22.73 -6.29
CA GLU A 68 13.33 23.73 -6.28
C GLU A 68 12.41 23.59 -7.51
N ASP A 69 13.00 23.35 -8.69
CA ASP A 69 12.25 23.12 -9.93
C ASP A 69 11.41 21.83 -9.86
N HIS A 70 11.95 20.76 -9.26
CA HIS A 70 11.22 19.52 -9.03
C HIS A 70 10.06 19.71 -8.06
N CYS A 71 10.26 20.44 -6.95
CA CYS A 71 9.20 20.71 -5.99
C CYS A 71 8.07 21.54 -6.63
N SER A 72 8.41 22.58 -7.39
CA SER A 72 7.45 23.38 -8.16
C SER A 72 6.66 22.54 -9.18
N LEU A 73 7.35 21.66 -9.90
CA LEU A 73 6.72 20.74 -10.85
C LEU A 73 5.79 19.74 -10.16
N VAL A 74 6.22 19.15 -9.04
CA VAL A 74 5.40 18.23 -8.23
C VAL A 74 4.12 18.92 -7.76
N GLN A 75 4.22 20.14 -7.23
CA GLN A 75 3.05 20.94 -6.84
C GLN A 75 2.12 21.19 -8.03
N THR A 76 2.66 21.57 -9.18
CA THR A 76 1.88 21.87 -10.39
C THR A 76 1.12 20.63 -10.88
N LEU A 77 1.79 19.47 -10.93
CA LEU A 77 1.18 18.20 -11.32
C LEU A 77 0.09 17.77 -10.33
N TRP A 78 0.35 17.91 -9.03
CA TRP A 78 -0.63 17.60 -8.00
C TRP A 78 -1.88 18.48 -8.11
N ARG A 79 -1.72 19.81 -8.23
CA ARG A 79 -2.83 20.75 -8.42
C ARG A 79 -3.61 20.44 -9.69
N HIS A 80 -2.92 20.09 -10.77
CA HIS A 80 -3.58 19.72 -12.02
C HIS A 80 -4.45 18.47 -11.87
N ALA A 81 -3.91 17.39 -11.31
CA ALA A 81 -4.68 16.17 -11.05
C ALA A 81 -5.85 16.42 -10.09
N ARG A 82 -5.64 17.21 -9.02
CA ARG A 82 -6.67 17.51 -8.01
C ARG A 82 -7.89 18.23 -8.60
N ARG A 83 -7.69 19.18 -9.52
CA ARG A 83 -8.78 19.92 -10.18
C ARG A 83 -9.76 19.00 -10.92
N ASP A 84 -9.28 17.86 -11.39
CA ASP A 84 -10.11 16.92 -12.15
C ASP A 84 -10.88 15.94 -11.26
N MET A 85 -10.53 15.78 -9.97
CA MET A 85 -11.10 14.76 -9.09
C MET A 85 -12.62 14.86 -8.96
N LEU A 86 -13.20 16.06 -8.92
CA LEU A 86 -14.66 16.22 -8.85
C LEU A 86 -15.33 15.68 -10.12
N ARG A 87 -14.70 15.90 -11.27
CA ARG A 87 -15.18 15.38 -12.56
C ARG A 87 -15.07 13.86 -12.60
N VAL A 88 -13.98 13.30 -12.08
CA VAL A 88 -13.73 11.86 -12.02
C VAL A 88 -14.73 11.16 -11.10
N ILE A 89 -15.05 11.73 -9.93
CA ILE A 89 -16.08 11.20 -9.01
C ILE A 89 -17.42 11.07 -9.71
N ASN A 90 -17.81 12.08 -10.48
CA ASN A 90 -19.09 12.14 -11.19
C ASN A 90 -19.15 11.27 -12.46
N ARG A 91 -18.08 10.54 -12.81
CA ARG A 91 -18.01 9.69 -14.00
C ARG A 91 -17.56 8.26 -13.64
N PRO A 92 -18.42 7.43 -13.02
CA PRO A 92 -18.06 6.08 -12.63
C PRO A 92 -17.53 5.23 -13.78
N SER A 93 -16.30 4.74 -13.65
CA SER A 93 -15.63 3.80 -14.56
C SER A 93 -14.44 3.16 -13.82
N TYR A 94 -13.90 2.07 -14.31
CA TYR A 94 -12.70 1.46 -13.73
C TYR A 94 -11.48 2.38 -13.82
N ARG A 95 -11.34 3.15 -14.90
CA ARG A 95 -10.28 4.18 -15.02
C ARG A 95 -10.50 5.36 -14.07
N SER A 96 -11.75 5.77 -13.85
CA SER A 96 -12.06 6.79 -12.82
C SER A 96 -11.73 6.28 -11.42
N MET A 97 -12.12 5.05 -11.09
CA MET A 97 -11.75 4.39 -9.83
C MET A 97 -10.23 4.34 -9.66
N LEU A 98 -9.48 3.93 -10.69
CA LEU A 98 -8.01 3.90 -10.65
C LEU A 98 -7.41 5.29 -10.44
N SER A 99 -7.94 6.32 -11.11
CA SER A 99 -7.51 7.71 -10.94
C SER A 99 -7.71 8.17 -9.49
N LEU A 100 -8.88 7.92 -8.91
CA LEU A 100 -9.17 8.30 -7.53
C LEU A 100 -8.24 7.60 -6.53
N LEU A 101 -8.01 6.30 -6.69
CA LEU A 101 -7.10 5.52 -5.83
C LEU A 101 -5.65 5.97 -5.96
N LEU A 102 -5.16 6.24 -7.18
CA LEU A 102 -3.80 6.75 -7.39
C LEU A 102 -3.61 8.16 -6.83
N PHE A 103 -4.61 9.04 -7.01
CA PHE A 103 -4.56 10.38 -6.42
C PHE A 103 -4.53 10.30 -4.89
N ALA A 104 -5.31 9.40 -4.27
CA ALA A 104 -5.28 9.18 -2.83
C ALA A 104 -3.91 8.70 -2.31
N LEU A 105 -3.14 7.95 -3.11
CA LEU A 105 -1.75 7.57 -2.79
C LEU A 105 -0.72 8.64 -3.13
N THR A 106 -1.12 9.76 -3.73
CA THR A 106 -0.20 10.83 -4.10
C THR A 106 0.08 11.71 -2.89
N PRO A 107 1.33 11.78 -2.38
CA PRO A 107 1.66 12.63 -1.26
C PRO A 107 1.29 14.08 -1.53
N ILE A 108 0.79 14.73 -0.49
CA ILE A 108 0.57 16.17 -0.52
C ILE A 108 1.95 16.84 -0.61
N PRO A 109 2.21 17.68 -1.62
CA PRO A 109 3.49 18.33 -1.75
C PRO A 109 3.78 19.29 -0.59
N GLU A 110 5.06 19.41 -0.21
CA GLU A 110 5.51 20.50 0.65
C GLU A 110 5.22 21.85 -0.03
N GLY A 111 4.82 22.85 0.76
CA GLY A 111 4.41 24.17 0.28
C GLY A 111 2.91 24.32 0.00
N ILE A 112 2.11 23.25 0.09
CA ILE A 112 0.64 23.34 0.09
C ILE A 112 0.15 23.77 1.49
N SER A 113 -0.52 24.91 1.56
CA SER A 113 -1.11 25.43 2.81
C SER A 113 -2.27 24.57 3.29
N GLU A 114 -2.59 24.62 4.58
CA GLU A 114 -3.75 23.91 5.14
C GLU A 114 -5.08 24.43 4.56
N GLU A 115 -5.17 25.72 4.25
CA GLU A 115 -6.31 26.32 3.55
C GLU A 115 -6.49 25.73 2.14
N GLU A 116 -5.40 25.63 1.36
CA GLU A 116 -5.46 25.00 0.03
C GLU A 116 -5.85 23.52 0.16
N GLU A 117 -5.33 22.82 1.17
CA GLU A 117 -5.64 21.42 1.44
C GLU A 117 -7.13 21.20 1.80
N THR A 118 -7.75 22.13 2.52
CA THR A 118 -9.15 22.04 2.95
C THR A 118 -10.16 22.51 1.90
N ASP A 119 -9.78 23.38 0.97
CA ASP A 119 -10.67 23.93 -0.08
C ASP A 119 -11.07 22.90 -1.17
N GLY A 120 -10.31 21.82 -1.33
CA GLY A 120 -10.51 20.84 -2.40
C GLY A 120 -10.79 19.41 -1.90
N ILE A 121 -10.89 18.48 -2.85
CA ILE A 121 -11.17 17.07 -2.55
C ILE A 121 -9.97 16.44 -1.86
N SER A 122 -10.20 15.82 -0.70
CA SER A 122 -9.18 15.08 0.05
C SER A 122 -8.93 13.70 -0.56
N GLY A 123 -7.74 13.14 -0.33
CA GLY A 123 -7.42 11.76 -0.72
C GLY A 123 -8.42 10.74 -0.16
N GLN A 124 -8.95 10.97 1.04
CA GLN A 124 -9.96 10.10 1.65
C GLN A 124 -11.31 10.14 0.93
N ALA A 125 -11.77 11.32 0.54
CA ALA A 125 -12.96 11.44 -0.28
C ALA A 125 -12.78 10.72 -1.62
N CYS A 126 -11.58 10.77 -2.22
CA CYS A 126 -11.27 9.99 -3.41
C CYS A 126 -11.34 8.48 -3.17
N VAL A 127 -10.79 7.96 -2.06
CA VAL A 127 -10.91 6.52 -1.72
C VAL A 127 -12.38 6.13 -1.59
N HIS A 128 -13.18 6.84 -0.79
CA HIS A 128 -14.58 6.51 -0.61
C HIS A 128 -15.37 6.52 -1.92
N ALA A 129 -15.16 7.54 -2.76
CA ALA A 129 -15.79 7.61 -4.07
C ALA A 129 -15.36 6.45 -4.98
N ALA A 130 -14.08 6.06 -4.97
CA ALA A 130 -13.58 4.93 -5.75
C ALA A 130 -14.21 3.60 -5.30
N LEU A 131 -14.32 3.39 -3.97
CA LEU A 131 -14.93 2.19 -3.39
C LEU A 131 -16.43 2.11 -3.72
N GLN A 132 -17.13 3.25 -3.72
CA GLN A 132 -18.51 3.30 -4.17
C GLN A 132 -18.66 3.03 -5.68
N GLN A 133 -17.74 3.56 -6.51
CA GLN A 133 -17.73 3.30 -7.95
C GLN A 133 -17.55 1.80 -8.24
N ILE A 134 -16.59 1.12 -7.60
CA ILE A 134 -16.40 -0.32 -7.83
C ILE A 134 -17.58 -1.16 -7.34
N GLN A 135 -18.22 -0.79 -6.22
CA GLN A 135 -19.47 -1.45 -5.79
C GLN A 135 -20.56 -1.31 -6.85
N THR A 136 -20.74 -0.10 -7.39
CA THR A 136 -21.77 0.19 -8.39
C THR A 136 -21.49 -0.57 -9.69
N LEU A 137 -20.24 -0.56 -10.17
CA LEU A 137 -19.81 -1.27 -11.38
C LEU A 137 -20.00 -2.78 -11.26
N ARG A 138 -19.71 -3.36 -10.08
CA ARG A 138 -19.83 -4.81 -9.83
C ARG A 138 -21.24 -5.27 -9.48
N ALA A 139 -22.03 -4.42 -8.83
CA ALA A 139 -23.37 -4.79 -8.38
C ALA A 139 -24.28 -5.17 -9.55
N ARG A 140 -24.07 -4.56 -10.73
CA ARG A 140 -24.86 -4.79 -11.96
C ARG A 140 -26.38 -4.79 -11.69
N GLN A 141 -26.81 -4.09 -10.64
CA GLN A 141 -28.16 -4.19 -10.12
C GLN A 141 -29.13 -3.47 -11.07
N ARG A 142 -30.21 -4.17 -11.41
CA ARG A 142 -31.24 -3.72 -12.35
C ARG A 142 -32.41 -3.03 -11.67
N ASN A 143 -32.28 -2.71 -10.39
CA ASN A 143 -33.36 -2.14 -9.58
C ASN A 143 -33.45 -0.63 -9.80
N LEU A 144 -34.64 -0.06 -9.59
CA LEU A 144 -34.82 1.40 -9.57
C LEU A 144 -33.88 2.01 -8.52
N GLN A 145 -33.04 2.96 -8.94
CA GLN A 145 -32.16 3.68 -8.03
C GLN A 145 -32.67 5.09 -7.86
N PHE A 146 -32.80 5.55 -6.62
CA PHE A 146 -33.23 6.90 -6.31
C PHE A 146 -32.37 7.50 -5.20
N SER A 147 -32.21 8.81 -5.28
CA SER A 147 -31.59 9.68 -4.29
C SER A 147 -32.48 10.91 -4.13
N GLY A 148 -32.27 11.70 -3.07
CA GLY A 148 -32.99 12.95 -2.86
C GLY A 148 -32.89 13.93 -4.04
N SER A 149 -31.88 13.79 -4.89
CA SER A 149 -31.65 14.66 -6.06
C SER A 149 -32.00 14.04 -7.43
N LYS A 150 -32.24 12.73 -7.53
CA LYS A 150 -32.44 12.05 -8.82
C LYS A 150 -33.11 10.69 -8.67
N VAL A 151 -34.03 10.38 -9.59
CA VAL A 151 -34.53 9.02 -9.81
C VAL A 151 -33.98 8.51 -11.14
N SER A 152 -33.24 7.40 -11.10
CA SER A 152 -32.69 6.73 -12.28
C SER A 152 -33.54 5.49 -12.59
N PRO A 153 -34.20 5.43 -13.76
CA PRO A 153 -35.01 4.27 -14.14
C PRO A 153 -34.13 3.02 -14.25
N SER A 154 -34.75 1.85 -14.08
CA SER A 154 -34.10 0.55 -14.32
C SER A 154 -33.58 0.50 -15.76
N LEU A 155 -32.26 0.47 -15.93
CA LEU A 155 -31.62 0.36 -17.25
C LEU A 155 -31.62 -1.11 -17.68
N LYS A 156 -32.11 -1.37 -18.91
CA LYS A 156 -31.92 -2.66 -19.60
C LYS A 156 -30.52 -2.71 -20.20
N SER A 157 -29.50 -3.03 -19.40
CA SER A 157 -28.18 -3.37 -19.96
C SER A 157 -28.22 -4.76 -20.59
N GLN A 158 -27.64 -4.93 -21.79
CA GLN A 158 -27.40 -6.27 -22.34
C GLN A 158 -26.60 -7.09 -21.32
N ALA A 159 -27.07 -8.30 -21.03
CA ALA A 159 -26.36 -9.18 -20.12
C ALA A 159 -25.00 -9.53 -20.75
N ILE A 160 -23.91 -9.25 -20.04
CA ILE A 160 -22.64 -9.95 -20.31
C ILE A 160 -23.00 -11.44 -20.19
N VAL A 161 -22.96 -12.16 -21.30
CA VAL A 161 -23.34 -13.57 -21.35
C VAL A 161 -22.36 -14.33 -20.46
N THR A 162 -22.82 -14.72 -19.27
CA THR A 162 -22.04 -15.52 -18.30
C THR A 162 -22.04 -17.00 -18.66
N THR A 163 -22.03 -17.35 -19.96
CA THR A 163 -21.81 -18.75 -20.34
C THR A 163 -20.38 -19.13 -19.97
N PRO A 164 -20.16 -20.22 -19.22
CA PRO A 164 -18.82 -20.66 -18.78
C PRO A 164 -17.86 -21.04 -19.93
N GLU A 165 -18.35 -21.06 -21.17
CA GLU A 165 -17.69 -21.65 -22.33
C GLU A 165 -16.93 -20.64 -23.22
N SER A 166 -16.99 -19.34 -22.92
CA SER A 166 -16.26 -18.31 -23.68
C SER A 166 -14.97 -17.86 -22.97
N ILE A 167 -13.85 -17.86 -23.69
CA ILE A 167 -12.54 -17.40 -23.22
C ILE A 167 -12.60 -15.91 -22.82
N GLU A 168 -13.48 -15.12 -23.44
CA GLU A 168 -13.68 -13.70 -23.14
C GLU A 168 -14.38 -13.47 -21.80
N THR A 169 -15.38 -14.28 -21.45
CA THR A 169 -16.10 -14.21 -20.17
C THR A 169 -15.17 -14.53 -18.98
N SER A 170 -14.31 -15.54 -19.12
CA SER A 170 -13.32 -15.87 -18.08
C SER A 170 -12.24 -14.80 -17.91
N GLY A 171 -11.80 -14.17 -19.01
CA GLY A 171 -10.86 -13.05 -18.98
C GLY A 171 -11.42 -11.83 -18.24
N PHE A 172 -12.69 -11.48 -18.51
CA PHE A 172 -13.37 -10.39 -17.83
C PHE A 172 -13.52 -10.64 -16.32
N ILE A 173 -14.00 -11.81 -15.91
CA ILE A 173 -14.20 -12.14 -14.48
C ILE A 173 -12.89 -12.06 -13.70
N ASN A 174 -11.80 -12.57 -14.28
CA ASN A 174 -10.49 -12.50 -13.65
C ASN A 174 -10.00 -11.04 -13.53
N ALA A 175 -10.15 -10.24 -14.59
CA ALA A 175 -9.79 -8.83 -14.59
C ALA A 175 -10.58 -8.04 -13.54
N GLU A 176 -11.90 -8.23 -13.47
CA GLU A 176 -12.77 -7.59 -12.48
C GLU A 176 -12.42 -8.04 -11.05
N SER A 177 -12.05 -9.32 -10.86
CA SER A 177 -11.60 -9.85 -9.58
C SER A 177 -10.26 -9.24 -9.14
N THR A 178 -9.32 -9.03 -10.06
CA THR A 178 -8.05 -8.33 -9.78
C THR A 178 -8.30 -6.90 -9.32
N VAL A 179 -9.17 -6.16 -10.02
CA VAL A 179 -9.52 -4.79 -9.62
C VAL A 179 -10.23 -4.78 -8.27
N TYR A 180 -11.14 -5.71 -8.02
CA TYR A 180 -11.81 -5.81 -6.73
C TYR A 180 -10.83 -6.12 -5.58
N TRP A 181 -9.84 -6.97 -5.81
CA TRP A 181 -8.80 -7.27 -4.84
C TRP A 181 -7.94 -6.04 -4.51
N ALA A 182 -7.61 -5.23 -5.54
CA ALA A 182 -6.93 -3.96 -5.33
C ALA A 182 -7.80 -3.01 -4.49
N ALA A 183 -9.08 -2.84 -4.83
CA ALA A 183 -9.99 -2.00 -4.07
C ALA A 183 -10.18 -2.46 -2.61
N LEU A 184 -10.25 -3.78 -2.37
CA LEU A 184 -10.29 -4.36 -1.03
C LEU A 184 -9.01 -4.06 -0.23
N THR A 185 -7.86 -4.03 -0.90
CA THR A 185 -6.58 -3.64 -0.29
C THR A 185 -6.61 -2.19 0.18
N PHE A 186 -7.14 -1.28 -0.64
CA PHE A 186 -7.33 0.12 -0.28
C PHE A 186 -8.31 0.31 0.87
N ASP A 187 -9.45 -0.37 0.82
CA ASP A 187 -10.47 -0.31 1.88
C ASP A 187 -9.94 -0.79 3.24
N THR A 188 -9.19 -1.90 3.22
CA THR A 188 -8.57 -2.46 4.43
C THR A 188 -7.45 -1.57 4.95
N SER A 189 -6.63 -1.02 4.06
CA SER A 189 -5.57 -0.07 4.41
C SER A 189 -6.14 1.19 5.05
N ALA A 190 -7.18 1.80 4.45
CA ALA A 190 -7.85 2.98 4.98
C ALA A 190 -8.47 2.72 6.35
N SER A 191 -9.22 1.63 6.53
CA SER A 191 -9.84 1.30 7.82
C SER A 191 -8.83 1.01 8.95
N LEU A 192 -7.65 0.47 8.63
CA LEU A 192 -6.57 0.29 9.60
C LEU A 192 -5.86 1.62 9.93
N THR A 193 -5.42 2.33 8.90
CA THR A 193 -4.54 3.52 9.01
C THR A 193 -5.27 4.80 9.37
N LEU A 194 -6.60 4.81 9.25
CA LEU A 194 -7.43 5.99 9.48
C LEU A 194 -8.61 5.62 10.37
N ASN A 195 -9.32 6.63 10.84
CA ASN A 195 -10.46 6.42 11.74
C ASN A 195 -11.76 6.24 10.96
N CYS A 196 -11.76 5.38 9.94
CA CYS A 196 -12.94 5.07 9.12
C CYS A 196 -13.32 3.59 9.18
N ARG A 197 -14.57 3.29 8.84
CA ARG A 197 -15.04 1.90 8.64
C ARG A 197 -14.69 1.43 7.23
N SER A 198 -14.56 0.11 7.08
CA SER A 198 -14.44 -0.56 5.79
C SER A 198 -15.76 -0.39 5.03
N LEU A 199 -15.70 0.04 3.76
CA LEU A 199 -16.86 0.25 2.89
C LEU A 199 -17.17 -0.96 2.02
N LEU A 200 -16.15 -1.71 1.55
CA LEU A 200 -16.33 -2.88 0.69
C LEU A 200 -16.53 -4.18 1.46
N SER A 201 -15.93 -4.26 2.64
CA SER A 201 -15.96 -5.45 3.48
C SER A 201 -16.63 -5.15 4.81
N SER A 202 -17.43 -6.09 5.28
CA SER A 202 -18.09 -6.03 6.58
C SER A 202 -17.06 -5.86 7.70
N GLY A 203 -17.47 -5.18 8.76
CA GLY A 203 -16.68 -4.99 9.97
C GLY A 203 -16.73 -6.20 10.91
N LEU A 204 -16.80 -5.90 12.21
CA LEU A 204 -16.69 -6.84 13.33
C LEU A 204 -17.61 -8.08 13.24
N PHE A 205 -18.81 -7.94 12.66
CA PHE A 205 -19.86 -8.96 12.68
C PHE A 205 -20.12 -9.68 11.35
N GLY A 206 -19.27 -9.54 10.34
CA GLY A 206 -19.57 -10.12 9.03
C GLY A 206 -18.40 -10.62 8.21
N PHE A 207 -17.19 -10.08 8.44
CA PHE A 207 -16.07 -10.32 7.53
C PHE A 207 -15.74 -11.81 7.35
N GLU A 208 -15.87 -12.63 8.40
CA GLU A 208 -15.51 -14.05 8.32
C GLU A 208 -16.34 -14.86 7.33
N SER A 209 -17.57 -14.40 7.05
CA SER A 209 -18.47 -15.05 6.09
C SER A 209 -18.14 -14.70 4.63
N GLU A 210 -17.41 -13.60 4.41
CA GLU A 210 -17.17 -13.09 3.07
C GLU A 210 -16.17 -13.96 2.30
N LEU A 211 -16.45 -14.13 1.02
CA LEU A 211 -15.65 -14.97 0.13
C LEU A 211 -14.16 -14.58 0.10
N PRO A 212 -13.76 -13.29 -0.01
CA PRO A 212 -12.34 -12.92 -0.08
C PRO A 212 -11.53 -13.43 1.11
N TRP A 213 -12.05 -13.28 2.33
CA TRP A 213 -11.33 -13.66 3.55
C TRP A 213 -11.30 -15.17 3.75
N ARG A 214 -12.38 -15.87 3.39
CA ARG A 214 -12.37 -17.35 3.35
C ARG A 214 -11.36 -17.89 2.34
N LEU A 215 -11.25 -17.26 1.17
CA LEU A 215 -10.27 -17.64 0.15
C LEU A 215 -8.84 -17.47 0.67
N VAL A 216 -8.51 -16.35 1.35
CA VAL A 216 -7.18 -16.18 1.95
C VAL A 216 -6.86 -17.29 2.94
N LYS A 217 -7.79 -17.60 3.86
CA LYS A 217 -7.63 -18.67 4.85
C LYS A 217 -7.43 -20.04 4.18
N THR A 218 -8.19 -20.35 3.13
CA THR A 218 -8.06 -21.61 2.38
C THR A 218 -6.74 -21.69 1.61
N CYS A 219 -6.37 -20.62 0.90
CA CYS A 219 -5.12 -20.56 0.15
C CYS A 219 -3.89 -20.68 1.06
N ALA A 220 -3.95 -20.15 2.29
CA ALA A 220 -2.89 -20.32 3.27
C ALA A 220 -2.69 -21.78 3.69
N LYS A 221 -3.79 -22.52 3.91
CA LYS A 221 -3.73 -23.96 4.23
C LYS A 221 -3.13 -24.76 3.07
N MET A 222 -3.62 -24.52 1.85
CA MET A 222 -3.08 -25.17 0.65
C MET A 222 -1.60 -24.84 0.44
N PHE A 223 -1.21 -23.59 0.71
CA PHE A 223 0.19 -23.18 0.62
C PHE A 223 1.06 -23.89 1.65
N ASP A 224 0.63 -24.00 2.92
CA ASP A 224 1.39 -24.72 3.96
C ASP A 224 1.59 -26.20 3.61
N GLU A 225 0.53 -26.87 3.13
CA GLU A 225 0.60 -28.27 2.68
C GLU A 225 1.62 -28.45 1.55
N ASN A 226 1.62 -27.56 0.56
CA ASN A 226 2.57 -27.58 -0.55
C ASN A 226 3.99 -27.23 -0.10
N ALA A 227 4.16 -26.23 0.78
CA ALA A 227 5.46 -25.78 1.25
C ALA A 227 6.18 -26.82 2.12
N ARG A 228 5.44 -27.70 2.81
CA ARG A 228 6.02 -28.84 3.54
C ARG A 228 6.78 -29.81 2.62
N GLN A 229 6.32 -29.97 1.38
CA GLN A 229 7.02 -30.80 0.39
C GLN A 229 8.37 -30.18 -0.02
N TRP A 230 8.47 -28.85 -0.02
CA TRP A 230 9.73 -28.14 -0.33
C TRP A 230 10.79 -28.34 0.74
N LYS A 231 10.39 -28.50 2.01
CA LYS A 231 11.31 -28.76 3.13
C LYS A 231 11.92 -30.17 3.10
N GLN A 232 11.27 -31.12 2.40
CA GLN A 232 11.71 -32.52 2.31
C GLN A 232 12.62 -32.79 1.11
N GLY A 233 12.58 -31.94 0.08
CA GLY A 233 13.53 -31.96 -1.03
C GLY A 233 14.69 -30.98 -0.80
N SER A 234 15.88 -31.27 -1.33
CA SER A 234 17.00 -30.32 -1.40
C SER A 234 16.73 -29.21 -2.43
N SER A 235 15.60 -28.53 -2.30
CA SER A 235 15.09 -27.66 -3.35
C SER A 235 15.55 -26.22 -3.11
N ASP A 236 16.47 -25.75 -3.94
CA ASP A 236 17.06 -24.41 -3.87
C ASP A 236 16.00 -23.30 -3.90
N MET A 237 16.28 -22.21 -3.18
CA MET A 237 15.46 -20.99 -3.23
C MET A 237 15.75 -20.22 -4.53
N THR A 238 14.82 -20.28 -5.49
CA THR A 238 14.86 -19.52 -6.75
C THR A 238 14.04 -18.23 -6.66
N ASP A 239 14.17 -17.36 -7.66
CA ASP A 239 13.41 -16.11 -7.74
C ASP A 239 11.90 -16.37 -7.89
N GLU A 240 11.51 -17.38 -8.66
CA GLU A 240 10.12 -17.79 -8.84
C GLU A 240 9.52 -18.28 -7.52
N ARG A 241 10.26 -19.13 -6.79
CA ARG A 241 9.81 -19.63 -5.49
C ARG A 241 9.70 -18.52 -4.45
N ALA A 242 10.69 -17.63 -4.38
CA ALA A 242 10.65 -16.48 -3.50
C ALA A 242 9.43 -15.61 -3.81
N ASN A 243 9.13 -15.35 -5.08
CA ASN A 243 7.93 -14.60 -5.47
C ASN A 243 6.62 -15.33 -5.11
N GLN A 244 6.55 -16.66 -5.20
CA GLN A 244 5.38 -17.43 -4.74
C GLN A 244 5.16 -17.28 -3.23
N ILE A 245 6.23 -17.40 -2.43
CA ILE A 245 6.20 -17.22 -0.97
C ILE A 245 5.74 -15.80 -0.63
N ILE A 246 6.34 -14.79 -1.27
CA ILE A 246 6.02 -13.38 -1.03
C ILE A 246 4.57 -13.07 -1.44
N ALA A 247 4.07 -13.58 -2.57
CA ALA A 247 2.70 -13.36 -3.01
C ALA A 247 1.67 -14.00 -2.05
N ALA A 248 1.95 -15.22 -1.57
CA ALA A 248 1.10 -15.88 -0.58
C ALA A 248 1.11 -15.12 0.76
N GLY A 249 2.29 -14.71 1.23
CA GLY A 249 2.45 -13.89 2.43
C GLY A 249 1.78 -12.53 2.32
N ALA A 250 1.81 -11.88 1.15
CA ALA A 250 1.14 -10.60 0.90
C ALA A 250 -0.39 -10.69 0.99
N SER A 251 -0.96 -11.83 0.58
CA SER A 251 -2.40 -12.11 0.73
C SER A 251 -2.76 -12.27 2.22
N TRP A 252 -1.93 -12.99 2.99
CA TRP A 252 -2.11 -13.11 4.44
C TRP A 252 -1.94 -11.79 5.17
N LYS A 253 -0.96 -10.97 4.75
CA LYS A 253 -0.74 -9.62 5.29
C LYS A 253 -2.02 -8.78 5.21
N LEU A 254 -2.77 -8.88 4.11
CA LEU A 254 -4.05 -8.18 3.99
C LEU A 254 -5.09 -8.67 5.01
N LEU A 255 -5.17 -9.98 5.27
CA LEU A 255 -6.03 -10.53 6.32
C LEU A 255 -5.58 -10.04 7.72
N GLY A 256 -4.27 -10.01 7.98
CA GLY A 256 -3.70 -9.44 9.20
C GLY A 256 -4.14 -7.99 9.41
N TRP A 257 -4.03 -7.16 8.37
CA TRP A 257 -4.52 -5.79 8.40
C TRP A 257 -6.02 -5.70 8.65
N LYS A 258 -6.82 -6.59 8.05
CA LYS A 258 -8.27 -6.63 8.24
C LYS A 258 -8.64 -6.94 9.68
N VAL A 259 -8.04 -7.96 10.30
CA VAL A 259 -8.35 -8.29 11.70
C VAL A 259 -7.89 -7.20 12.66
N THR A 260 -6.76 -6.53 12.39
CA THR A 260 -6.32 -5.37 13.20
C THR A 260 -7.27 -4.19 13.03
N ALA A 261 -7.76 -3.92 11.81
CA ALA A 261 -8.78 -2.88 11.57
C ALA A 261 -10.10 -3.19 12.29
N ILE A 262 -10.49 -4.47 12.39
CA ILE A 262 -11.68 -4.88 13.13
C ILE A 262 -11.50 -4.70 14.64
N PHE A 263 -10.32 -5.01 15.17
CA PHE A 263 -10.01 -4.73 16.57
C PHE A 263 -10.06 -3.22 16.86
N LYS A 264 -9.50 -2.40 15.96
CA LYS A 264 -9.61 -0.93 16.02
C LYS A 264 -11.05 -0.46 15.99
N GLU A 265 -11.88 -1.04 15.13
CA GLU A 265 -13.32 -0.78 15.05
C GLU A 265 -14.03 -1.14 16.37
N ALA A 266 -13.73 -2.31 16.95
CA ALA A 266 -14.32 -2.78 18.20
C ALA A 266 -14.09 -1.77 19.34
N LEU A 267 -12.86 -1.26 19.45
CA LEU A 267 -12.49 -0.25 20.44
C LEU A 267 -13.13 1.12 20.16
N ARG A 268 -13.03 1.61 18.93
CA ARG A 268 -13.56 2.92 18.53
C ARG A 268 -15.06 3.03 18.75
N ASP A 269 -15.79 1.95 18.45
CA ASP A 269 -17.25 1.95 18.48
C ASP A 269 -17.81 1.53 19.85
N GLY A 270 -16.94 1.28 20.84
CA GLY A 270 -17.33 0.99 22.22
C GLY A 270 -18.06 -0.35 22.38
N HIS A 271 -17.65 -1.38 21.64
CA HIS A 271 -18.25 -2.70 21.75
C HIS A 271 -17.97 -3.38 23.10
N GLU A 272 -18.78 -4.38 23.45
CA GLU A 272 -18.62 -5.16 24.67
C GLU A 272 -17.24 -5.83 24.77
N GLU A 273 -16.75 -6.02 26.00
CA GLU A 273 -15.42 -6.59 26.26
C GLU A 273 -15.24 -7.99 25.63
N SER A 274 -16.31 -8.77 25.55
CA SER A 274 -16.34 -10.07 24.85
C SER A 274 -15.96 -9.93 23.37
N GLU A 275 -16.50 -8.91 22.69
CA GLU A 275 -16.25 -8.64 21.27
C GLU A 275 -14.88 -8.02 21.03
N VAL A 276 -14.44 -7.11 21.92
CA VAL A 276 -13.09 -6.55 21.88
C VAL A 276 -12.06 -7.66 22.04
N ARG A 277 -12.24 -8.54 23.05
CA ARG A 277 -11.35 -9.67 23.30
C ARG A 277 -11.37 -10.69 22.15
N ARG A 278 -12.53 -10.94 21.55
CA ARG A 278 -12.63 -11.80 20.35
C ARG A 278 -11.85 -11.22 19.17
N ALA A 279 -12.00 -9.92 18.90
CA ALA A 279 -11.27 -9.25 17.83
C ALA A 279 -9.75 -9.25 18.10
N TYR A 280 -9.34 -8.95 19.34
CA TYR A 280 -7.95 -9.02 19.78
C TYR A 280 -7.33 -10.40 19.56
N LEU A 281 -8.00 -11.47 20.02
CA LEU A 281 -7.53 -12.84 19.82
C LEU A 281 -7.41 -13.21 18.33
N ALA A 282 -8.32 -12.71 17.48
CA ALA A 282 -8.22 -12.91 16.03
C ALA A 282 -6.95 -12.26 15.43
N VAL A 283 -6.51 -11.11 15.96
CA VAL A 283 -5.23 -10.49 15.57
C VAL A 283 -4.06 -11.36 16.02
N VAL A 284 -4.04 -11.75 17.29
CA VAL A 284 -2.96 -12.60 17.86
C VAL A 284 -2.84 -13.93 17.10
N ASP A 285 -3.95 -14.57 16.78
CA ASP A 285 -3.96 -15.81 16.01
C ASP A 285 -3.50 -15.61 14.57
N SER A 286 -3.85 -14.48 13.94
CA SER A 286 -3.34 -14.12 12.61
C SER A 286 -1.82 -13.95 12.61
N VAL A 287 -1.27 -13.35 13.67
CA VAL A 287 0.18 -13.20 13.86
C VAL A 287 0.88 -14.54 14.03
N LYS A 288 0.36 -15.39 14.92
CA LYS A 288 0.88 -16.75 15.12
C LYS A 288 0.88 -17.56 13.82
N GLN A 289 -0.22 -17.52 13.06
CA GLN A 289 -0.32 -18.26 11.80
C GLN A 289 0.67 -17.75 10.75
N PHE A 290 0.92 -16.44 10.66
CA PHE A 290 1.96 -15.93 9.77
C PHE A 290 3.35 -16.41 10.18
N GLY A 291 3.64 -16.38 11.49
CA GLY A 291 4.89 -16.87 12.06
C GLY A 291 5.15 -18.36 11.80
N ILE A 292 4.09 -19.17 11.74
CA ILE A 292 4.20 -20.60 11.46
C ILE A 292 4.36 -20.88 9.95
N ILE A 293 3.52 -20.26 9.13
CA ILE A 293 3.38 -20.61 7.70
C ILE A 293 4.42 -19.89 6.85
N TYR A 294 4.61 -18.59 7.06
CA TYR A 294 5.35 -17.74 6.12
C TYR A 294 6.73 -17.31 6.64
N ARG A 295 6.87 -16.95 7.92
CA ARG A 295 8.12 -16.40 8.48
C ARG A 295 9.35 -17.27 8.19
N PRO A 296 9.34 -18.61 8.41
CA PRO A 296 10.52 -19.44 8.15
C PRO A 296 10.93 -19.41 6.67
N LEU A 297 9.97 -19.37 5.74
CA LEU A 297 10.23 -19.33 4.31
C LEU A 297 10.73 -17.95 3.87
N LEU A 298 10.23 -16.88 4.47
CA LEU A 298 10.67 -15.51 4.23
C LEU A 298 12.09 -15.27 4.76
N ASP A 299 12.47 -15.92 5.86
CA ASP A 299 13.83 -15.90 6.40
C ASP A 299 14.80 -16.64 5.46
N GLU A 300 14.39 -17.76 4.87
CA GLU A 300 15.17 -18.44 3.81
C GLU A 300 15.31 -17.58 2.55
N CYS A 301 14.25 -16.84 2.17
CA CYS A 301 14.36 -15.84 1.10
C CYS A 301 15.42 -14.77 1.44
N HIS A 302 15.43 -14.30 2.69
CA HIS A 302 16.39 -13.31 3.16
C HIS A 302 17.83 -13.83 3.12
N LYS A 303 18.09 -15.06 3.55
CA LYS A 303 19.42 -15.69 3.45
C LYS A 303 19.95 -15.76 2.01
N ARG A 304 19.05 -15.89 1.04
CA ARG A 304 19.37 -16.00 -0.39
C ARG A 304 19.29 -14.67 -1.13
N MET A 305 19.04 -13.57 -0.43
CA MET A 305 18.81 -12.26 -1.05
C MET A 305 19.91 -11.80 -2.02
N PRO A 306 21.22 -12.04 -1.80
CA PRO A 306 22.25 -11.67 -2.77
C PRO A 306 22.02 -12.24 -4.18
N PHE A 307 21.32 -13.37 -4.28
CA PHE A 307 21.05 -14.10 -5.53
C PHE A 307 19.64 -13.83 -6.10
N LEU A 308 18.78 -13.12 -5.39
CA LEU A 308 17.42 -12.82 -5.84
C LEU A 308 17.39 -11.56 -6.72
N GLY A 309 16.40 -11.49 -7.61
CA GLY A 309 16.18 -10.35 -8.49
C GLY A 309 15.77 -9.09 -7.72
N GLN A 310 16.08 -7.91 -8.26
CA GLN A 310 15.75 -6.63 -7.60
C GLN A 310 14.25 -6.42 -7.34
N GLN A 311 13.37 -6.96 -8.21
CA GLN A 311 11.92 -6.91 -8.01
C GLN A 311 11.50 -7.76 -6.82
N THR A 312 12.08 -8.96 -6.68
CA THR A 312 11.84 -9.86 -5.54
C THR A 312 12.30 -9.22 -4.24
N LYS A 313 13.47 -8.56 -4.24
CA LYS A 313 13.97 -7.78 -3.08
C LYS A 313 12.99 -6.69 -2.67
N LEU A 314 12.50 -5.90 -3.63
CA LEU A 314 11.51 -4.84 -3.38
C LEU A 314 10.19 -5.40 -2.81
N ARG A 315 9.70 -6.51 -3.37
CA ARG A 315 8.46 -7.16 -2.91
C ARG A 315 8.62 -7.75 -1.50
N TRP A 316 9.77 -8.37 -1.21
CA TRP A 316 10.09 -8.86 0.13
C TRP A 316 10.16 -7.71 1.14
N PHE A 317 10.87 -6.62 0.81
CA PHE A 317 10.95 -5.42 1.63
C PHE A 317 9.55 -4.87 1.96
N SER A 318 8.72 -4.68 0.92
CA SER A 318 7.35 -4.18 1.06
C SER A 318 6.49 -5.11 1.93
N LEU A 319 6.58 -6.43 1.76
CA LEU A 319 5.85 -7.39 2.59
C LEU A 319 6.26 -7.31 4.06
N MET A 320 7.57 -7.41 4.33
CA MET A 320 8.09 -7.44 5.69
C MET A 320 7.80 -6.15 6.45
N LEU A 321 7.95 -5.00 5.77
CA LEU A 321 7.63 -3.69 6.34
C LEU A 321 6.14 -3.59 6.65
N HIS A 322 5.27 -3.83 5.66
CA HIS A 322 3.83 -3.64 5.83
C HIS A 322 3.21 -4.62 6.84
N TYR A 323 3.70 -5.86 6.88
CA TYR A 323 3.18 -6.85 7.82
C TYR A 323 3.48 -6.45 9.27
N HIS A 324 4.75 -6.18 9.59
CA HIS A 324 5.14 -5.83 10.95
C HIS A 324 4.69 -4.42 11.34
N LEU A 325 4.51 -3.51 10.38
CA LEU A 325 3.86 -2.22 10.63
C LEU A 325 2.47 -2.39 11.23
N SER A 326 1.68 -3.40 10.81
CA SER A 326 0.35 -3.63 11.41
C SER A 326 0.40 -4.10 12.86
N ILE A 327 1.50 -4.73 13.28
CA ILE A 327 1.75 -5.11 14.67
C ILE A 327 2.14 -3.86 15.46
N LEU A 328 3.01 -3.01 14.93
CA LEU A 328 3.33 -1.73 15.58
C LEU A 328 2.08 -0.84 15.71
N MET A 329 1.20 -0.83 14.70
CA MET A 329 -0.08 -0.13 14.77
C MET A 329 -1.04 -0.75 15.79
N LEU A 330 -1.05 -2.08 15.95
CA LEU A 330 -1.82 -2.73 17.01
C LEU A 330 -1.42 -2.20 18.39
N VAL A 331 -0.11 -2.12 18.65
CA VAL A 331 0.41 -1.56 19.91
C VAL A 331 -0.02 -0.11 20.08
N ASP A 332 0.15 0.72 19.04
CA ASP A 332 -0.26 2.12 19.09
C ASP A 332 -1.76 2.29 19.33
N ILE A 333 -2.61 1.44 18.74
CA ILE A 333 -4.06 1.43 19.00
C ILE A 333 -4.36 1.07 20.46
N ILE A 334 -3.68 0.06 21.01
CA ILE A 334 -3.86 -0.36 22.40
C ILE A 334 -3.47 0.78 23.35
N GLU A 335 -2.33 1.42 23.09
CA GLU A 335 -1.84 2.53 23.89
C GLU A 335 -2.74 3.76 23.77
N ALA A 336 -3.20 4.11 22.58
CA ALA A 336 -4.07 5.26 22.32
C ALA A 336 -5.49 5.09 22.88
N THR A 337 -5.87 3.88 23.26
CA THR A 337 -7.19 3.56 23.83
C THR A 337 -7.10 3.14 25.31
N ASP A 338 -5.93 3.32 25.94
CA ASP A 338 -5.67 3.00 27.34
C ASP A 338 -5.93 1.51 27.70
N ARG A 339 -5.84 0.60 26.74
CA ARG A 339 -6.06 -0.85 26.90
C ARG A 339 -4.79 -1.62 27.26
N GLN A 340 -4.00 -1.06 28.17
CA GLN A 340 -2.70 -1.60 28.60
C GLN A 340 -2.80 -3.04 29.13
N ASP A 341 -3.99 -3.47 29.57
CA ASP A 341 -4.29 -4.84 29.97
C ASP A 341 -4.05 -5.89 28.86
N LEU A 342 -4.08 -5.48 27.60
CA LEU A 342 -3.87 -6.37 26.45
C LEU A 342 -2.39 -6.54 26.08
N LEU A 343 -1.51 -5.60 26.41
CA LEU A 343 -0.10 -5.63 26.01
C LEU A 343 0.71 -6.84 26.51
N PRO A 344 0.54 -7.32 27.77
CA PRO A 344 1.35 -8.42 28.29
C PRO A 344 1.33 -9.66 27.39
N ASP A 345 0.18 -9.96 26.78
CA ASP A 345 -0.04 -11.13 25.92
C ASP A 345 0.71 -11.08 24.58
N ILE A 346 1.19 -9.89 24.16
CA ILE A 346 1.87 -9.68 22.87
C ILE A 346 3.28 -9.12 23.00
N THR A 347 3.85 -9.04 24.20
CA THR A 347 5.18 -8.44 24.43
C THR A 347 6.26 -8.97 23.48
N ASP A 348 6.38 -10.29 23.34
CA ASP A 348 7.38 -10.91 22.46
C ASP A 348 7.10 -10.62 20.97
N ILE A 349 5.82 -10.58 20.60
CA ILE A 349 5.37 -10.23 19.24
C ILE A 349 5.76 -8.78 18.93
N CYS A 350 5.63 -7.87 19.89
CA CYS A 350 5.99 -6.46 19.74
C CYS A 350 7.49 -6.29 19.55
N ILE A 351 8.30 -6.94 20.39
CA ILE A 351 9.76 -6.89 20.30
C ILE A 351 10.26 -7.45 18.96
N ASP A 352 9.71 -8.58 18.50
CA ASP A 352 10.05 -9.13 17.18
C ASP A 352 9.65 -8.18 16.05
N ALA A 353 8.48 -7.53 16.14
CA ALA A 353 8.03 -6.57 15.14
C ALA A 353 8.91 -5.31 15.11
N GLU A 354 9.26 -4.73 16.25
CA GLU A 354 10.17 -3.58 16.36
C GLU A 354 11.52 -3.90 15.70
N ASN A 355 12.13 -5.03 16.06
CA ASN A 355 13.38 -5.51 15.48
C ASN A 355 13.26 -5.75 13.96
N THR A 356 12.16 -6.37 13.53
CA THR A 356 11.96 -6.72 12.12
C THR A 356 11.75 -5.47 11.26
N VAL A 357 10.99 -4.47 11.73
CA VAL A 357 10.82 -3.20 11.00
C VAL A 357 12.17 -2.49 10.91
N MET A 358 12.93 -2.38 12.01
CA MET A 358 14.27 -1.75 11.99
C MET A 358 15.21 -2.44 10.99
N ASN A 359 15.30 -3.77 11.03
CA ASN A 359 16.11 -4.55 10.11
C ASN A 359 15.62 -4.43 8.65
N THR A 360 14.31 -4.30 8.44
CA THR A 360 13.74 -4.12 7.10
C THR A 360 14.07 -2.74 6.53
N LEU A 361 14.04 -1.68 7.36
CA LEU A 361 14.47 -0.34 6.95
C LEU A 361 15.96 -0.31 6.63
N ALA A 362 16.80 -0.89 7.49
CA ALA A 362 18.23 -1.07 7.22
C ALA A 362 18.44 -1.86 5.92
N PHE A 363 17.70 -2.94 5.70
CA PHE A 363 17.74 -3.69 4.45
C PHE A 363 17.44 -2.82 3.23
N GLY A 364 16.38 -1.99 3.30
CA GLY A 364 15.97 -1.08 2.23
C GLY A 364 16.99 0.01 1.92
N LEU A 365 17.80 0.41 2.91
CA LEU A 365 18.90 1.37 2.75
C LEU A 365 20.15 0.74 2.13
N HIS A 366 20.48 -0.50 2.49
CA HIS A 366 21.72 -1.17 2.04
C HIS A 366 21.56 -1.91 0.71
N ASN A 367 20.34 -2.25 0.31
CA ASN A 367 20.06 -2.87 -0.98
C ASN A 367 19.62 -1.84 -2.01
N THR A 368 20.14 -1.97 -3.22
CA THR A 368 19.86 -1.03 -4.31
C THR A 368 18.97 -1.61 -5.39
N PHE A 369 18.23 -0.75 -6.06
CA PHE A 369 17.47 -1.03 -7.27
C PHE A 369 18.10 -0.29 -8.46
N THR A 370 18.31 -1.00 -9.56
CA THR A 370 18.89 -0.47 -10.79
C THR A 370 17.78 0.03 -11.71
N LEU A 371 17.84 1.32 -12.05
CA LEU A 371 16.93 1.99 -12.96
C LEU A 371 17.64 2.30 -14.28
N LYS A 372 16.88 2.26 -15.37
CA LYS A 372 17.37 2.61 -16.72
C LYS A 372 16.58 3.80 -17.24
N ARG A 373 17.28 4.86 -17.63
CA ARG A 373 16.68 6.00 -18.33
C ARG A 373 16.60 5.68 -19.82
N PRO A 374 15.44 5.90 -20.48
CA PRO A 374 15.36 5.88 -21.93
C PRO A 374 16.40 6.84 -22.51
N ARG A 375 17.10 6.46 -23.59
CA ARG A 375 17.91 7.41 -24.34
C ARG A 375 16.96 8.29 -25.13
N ASP A 376 17.02 9.60 -24.92
CA ASP A 376 16.33 10.53 -25.81
C ASP A 376 16.93 10.34 -27.22
N SER A 377 16.07 10.17 -28.22
CA SER A 377 16.45 10.00 -29.63
C SER A 377 17.02 11.27 -30.27
N ILE A 378 17.27 12.32 -29.47
CA ILE A 378 17.75 13.62 -29.89
C ILE A 378 18.94 13.99 -28.98
N GLU A 379 20.09 13.35 -29.17
CA GLU A 379 21.36 13.94 -28.75
C GLU A 379 22.10 14.40 -30.01
N SER A 380 21.93 15.68 -30.32
CA SER A 380 22.91 16.44 -31.10
C SER A 380 24.20 16.52 -30.29
N ASP A 381 25.28 16.05 -30.90
CA ASP A 381 26.68 16.40 -30.68
C ASP A 381 27.05 17.17 -29.39
N GLY A 382 27.79 16.51 -28.49
CA GLY A 382 28.63 17.22 -27.50
C GLY A 382 28.61 16.68 -26.06
N PHE A 383 29.57 15.81 -25.74
CA PHE A 383 30.29 15.78 -24.45
C PHE A 383 29.51 15.78 -23.11
N SER A 384 28.48 14.96 -22.97
CA SER A 384 28.15 14.37 -21.67
C SER A 384 27.54 13.00 -21.86
N ARG A 385 28.34 11.95 -21.65
CA ARG A 385 27.87 10.56 -21.60
C ARG A 385 26.99 10.40 -20.35
N ARG A 386 25.76 10.93 -20.39
CA ARG A 386 24.79 10.88 -19.29
C ARG A 386 24.62 9.41 -18.90
N GLN A 387 24.82 9.13 -17.62
CA GLN A 387 24.71 7.76 -17.13
C GLN A 387 23.25 7.30 -17.30
N THR A 388 23.02 6.39 -18.26
CA THR A 388 21.67 5.89 -18.58
C THR A 388 21.20 4.81 -17.62
N VAL A 389 22.08 4.34 -16.73
CA VAL A 389 21.81 3.31 -15.73
C VAL A 389 22.36 3.76 -14.38
N PHE A 390 21.51 3.84 -13.38
CA PHE A 390 21.87 4.30 -12.04
C PHE A 390 21.20 3.42 -10.99
N THR A 391 21.77 3.41 -9.78
CA THR A 391 21.29 2.60 -8.66
C THR A 391 20.86 3.51 -7.51
N VAL A 392 19.79 3.10 -6.85
CA VAL A 392 19.17 3.85 -5.74
C VAL A 392 18.78 2.88 -4.64
N PRO A 393 18.77 3.26 -3.35
CA PRO A 393 18.26 2.40 -2.30
C PRO A 393 16.82 1.95 -2.58
N ILE A 394 16.47 0.73 -2.17
CA ILE A 394 15.11 0.18 -2.34
C ILE A 394 14.07 1.10 -1.69
N VAL A 395 14.38 1.68 -0.53
CA VAL A 395 13.48 2.63 0.15
C VAL A 395 13.15 3.86 -0.70
N SER A 396 14.04 4.31 -1.60
CA SER A 396 13.80 5.47 -2.46
C SER A 396 12.79 5.22 -3.58
N ILE A 397 12.45 3.97 -3.86
CA ILE A 397 11.48 3.60 -4.88
C ILE A 397 10.21 2.97 -4.30
N ASP A 398 10.04 3.01 -2.98
CA ASP A 398 8.84 2.50 -2.32
C ASP A 398 7.59 3.29 -2.77
N PRO A 399 6.54 2.63 -3.30
CA PRO A 399 5.30 3.30 -3.65
C PRO A 399 4.48 3.80 -2.45
N TYR A 400 4.80 3.39 -1.22
CA TYR A 400 4.05 3.75 -0.01
C TYR A 400 4.90 4.51 1.04
N PRO A 401 5.44 5.70 0.71
CA PRO A 401 6.32 6.42 1.63
C PRO A 401 5.67 6.74 2.99
N HIS A 402 4.34 6.86 3.05
CA HIS A 402 3.60 7.05 4.30
C HIS A 402 3.68 5.86 5.25
N HIS A 403 3.78 4.63 4.74
CA HIS A 403 4.00 3.45 5.59
C HIS A 403 5.41 3.46 6.19
N ALA A 404 6.42 3.85 5.42
CA ALA A 404 7.79 4.02 5.93
C ALA A 404 7.85 5.14 6.98
N VAL A 405 7.19 6.28 6.76
CA VAL A 405 7.10 7.37 7.75
C VAL A 405 6.42 6.89 9.04
N ALA A 406 5.28 6.19 8.94
CA ALA A 406 4.59 5.65 10.11
C ALA A 406 5.48 4.64 10.87
N GLY A 407 6.16 3.75 10.15
CA GLY A 407 7.12 2.81 10.74
C GLY A 407 8.25 3.50 11.48
N VAL A 408 8.82 4.57 10.90
CA VAL A 408 9.86 5.39 11.55
C VAL A 408 9.35 6.04 12.83
N GLN A 409 8.14 6.61 12.81
CA GLN A 409 7.56 7.28 13.98
C GLN A 409 7.25 6.29 15.12
N LEU A 410 6.68 5.14 14.79
CA LEU A 410 6.38 4.09 15.78
C LEU A 410 7.66 3.47 16.36
N LEU A 411 8.67 3.23 15.52
CA LEU A 411 9.98 2.77 16.01
C LEU A 411 10.65 3.82 16.89
N ARG A 412 10.58 5.11 16.54
CA ARG A 412 11.15 6.17 17.36
C ARG A 412 10.58 6.13 18.78
N LYS A 413 9.25 6.00 18.92
CA LYS A 413 8.57 5.84 20.22
C LYS A 413 9.12 4.65 21.01
N ALA A 414 9.30 3.50 20.37
CA ALA A 414 9.86 2.30 21.00
C ALA A 414 11.33 2.45 21.41
N ILE A 415 12.15 3.08 20.57
CA ILE A 415 13.58 3.32 20.83
C ILE A 415 13.76 4.32 21.97
N ASP A 416 12.98 5.41 21.99
CA ASP A 416 12.99 6.40 23.07
C ASP A 416 12.56 5.76 24.40
N ARG A 417 11.53 4.90 24.38
CA ARG A 417 11.11 4.09 25.54
C ARG A 417 12.24 3.21 26.05
N ASP A 418 12.86 2.42 25.18
CA ASP A 418 13.90 1.46 25.55
C ASP A 418 15.17 2.17 26.05
N PHE A 419 15.50 3.35 25.51
CA PHE A 419 16.58 4.19 26.01
C PHE A 419 16.26 4.79 27.38
N GLY A 420 15.05 5.34 27.55
CA GLY A 420 14.60 5.96 28.80
C GLY A 420 14.59 5.01 30.00
N ILE A 421 14.41 3.70 29.77
CA ILE A 421 14.49 2.66 30.81
C ILE A 421 15.86 1.99 30.92
N GLY A 422 16.87 2.45 30.16
CA GLY A 422 18.24 1.94 30.19
C GLY A 422 18.44 0.55 29.56
N LYS A 423 17.52 0.09 28.71
CA LYS A 423 17.60 -1.21 28.02
C LYS A 423 18.61 -1.20 26.86
N ILE A 424 18.88 -0.02 26.29
CA ILE A 424 19.87 0.18 25.22
C ILE A 424 20.90 1.24 25.60
N THR A 425 22.12 1.11 25.08
CA THR A 425 23.20 2.07 25.29
C THR A 425 23.03 3.31 24.42
N GLU A 426 23.67 4.42 24.80
CA GLU A 426 23.72 5.66 23.99
C GLU A 426 24.23 5.39 22.56
N GLU A 427 25.27 4.57 22.40
CA GLU A 427 25.80 4.20 21.09
C GLU A 427 24.75 3.46 20.23
N THR A 428 24.01 2.54 20.86
CA THR A 428 22.93 1.81 20.18
C THR A 428 21.80 2.76 19.81
N TYR A 429 21.41 3.65 20.72
CA TYR A 429 20.39 4.68 20.49
C TYR A 429 20.72 5.53 19.26
N GLN A 430 21.92 6.11 19.20
CA GLN A 430 22.37 6.94 18.07
C GLN A 430 22.43 6.17 16.74
N SER A 431 22.87 4.90 16.77
CA SER A 431 22.90 4.04 15.58
C SER A 431 21.49 3.76 15.02
N LEU A 432 20.54 3.46 15.91
CA LEU A 432 19.14 3.23 15.53
C LEU A 432 18.51 4.51 14.97
N LEU A 433 18.75 5.67 15.62
CA LEU A 433 18.26 6.96 15.13
C LEU A 433 18.84 7.31 13.76
N SER A 434 20.14 7.07 13.54
CA SER A 434 20.79 7.29 12.23
C SER A 434 20.11 6.48 11.12
N THR A 435 19.70 5.24 11.41
CA THR A 435 18.96 4.40 10.45
C THR A 435 17.59 4.99 10.10
N LEU A 436 16.85 5.47 11.10
CA LEU A 436 15.56 6.13 10.90
C LEU A 436 15.69 7.43 10.10
N GLU A 437 16.68 8.26 10.43
CA GLU A 437 16.93 9.53 9.75
C GLU A 437 17.34 9.31 8.28
N ARG A 438 18.24 8.36 8.02
CA ARG A 438 18.63 7.98 6.65
C ARG A 438 17.44 7.47 5.85
N THR A 439 16.55 6.69 6.48
CA THR A 439 15.30 6.23 5.86
C THR A 439 14.49 7.43 5.37
N LEU A 440 14.22 8.42 6.24
CA LEU A 440 13.44 9.61 5.89
C LEU A 440 14.09 10.43 4.76
N ARG A 441 15.41 10.61 4.78
CA ARG A 441 16.15 11.33 3.72
C ARG A 441 16.03 10.69 2.34
N HIS A 442 15.82 9.38 2.28
CA HIS A 442 15.67 8.64 1.03
C HIS A 442 14.23 8.56 0.52
N LEU A 443 13.24 8.94 1.34
CA LEU A 443 11.84 9.08 0.91
C LEU A 443 11.65 10.34 0.06
N PRO A 444 10.52 10.50 -0.64
CA PRO A 444 10.27 11.67 -1.48
C PRO A 444 10.29 12.98 -0.67
N GLN A 445 11.35 13.78 -0.87
CA GLN A 445 11.56 15.03 -0.14
C GLN A 445 10.54 16.11 -0.49
N SER A 446 9.85 16.00 -1.62
CA SER A 446 8.74 16.88 -1.95
C SER A 446 7.46 16.61 -1.14
N SER A 447 7.42 15.58 -0.29
CA SER A 447 6.24 15.23 0.51
C SER A 447 6.16 16.01 1.82
N LYS A 448 5.04 16.69 2.05
CA LYS A 448 4.73 17.41 3.31
C LYS A 448 4.86 16.52 4.54
N SER A 449 4.42 15.25 4.47
CA SER A 449 4.50 14.31 5.60
C SER A 449 5.91 13.82 5.90
N VAL A 450 6.76 13.72 4.87
CA VAL A 450 8.17 13.34 5.05
C VAL A 450 8.92 14.49 5.70
N GLN A 451 8.70 15.72 5.23
CA GLN A 451 9.33 16.91 5.81
C GLN A 451 8.88 17.16 7.25
N ALA A 452 7.59 17.00 7.55
CA ALA A 452 7.09 17.05 8.92
C ALA A 452 7.75 15.99 9.82
N ALA A 453 7.95 14.77 9.32
CA ALA A 453 8.62 13.71 10.06
C ALA A 453 10.09 14.04 10.31
N ILE A 454 10.81 14.59 9.33
CA ILE A 454 12.21 15.03 9.46
C ILE A 454 12.33 16.16 10.50
N ALA A 455 11.48 17.19 10.43
CA ALA A 455 11.48 18.30 11.38
C ALA A 455 11.22 17.83 12.81
N LYS A 456 10.27 16.90 13.00
CA LYS A 456 10.02 16.27 14.30
C LYS A 456 11.23 15.44 14.79
N PHE A 457 11.94 14.80 13.87
CA PHE A 457 13.13 14.02 14.17
C PHE A 457 14.29 14.88 14.67
N SER A 458 14.48 16.07 14.09
CA SER A 458 15.53 17.03 14.50
C SER A 458 15.21 17.70 15.84
N THR A 459 13.96 18.12 16.06
CA THR A 459 13.55 18.79 17.32
C THR A 459 13.68 17.89 18.55
N THR A 460 13.33 16.59 18.43
CA THR A 460 13.49 15.62 19.52
C THR A 460 14.94 15.21 19.78
N ALA A 461 15.85 15.38 18.82
CA ALA A 461 17.28 15.20 19.06
C ALA A 461 17.86 16.34 19.90
N ASP A 462 17.39 17.57 19.67
CA ASP A 462 17.82 18.75 20.44
C ASP A 462 17.31 18.70 21.90
N GLU A 463 16.06 18.29 22.14
CA GLU A 463 15.52 18.15 23.51
C GLU A 463 16.25 17.09 24.35
N ASN A 464 16.63 15.97 23.75
CA ASN A 464 17.40 14.92 24.43
C ASN A 464 18.88 15.29 24.63
N SER A 465 19.41 16.25 23.87
CA SER A 465 20.77 16.78 24.07
C SER A 465 20.90 17.76 25.25
N VAL A 466 19.78 18.29 25.75
CA VAL A 466 19.73 19.29 26.84
C VAL A 466 19.54 18.66 28.23
N LEU A 467 19.38 17.33 28.31
CA LEU A 467 19.31 16.58 29.58
C LEU A 467 20.58 15.76 29.91
N PRO A 468 21.79 16.34 30.01
CA PRO A 468 22.83 15.76 30.83
C PRO A 468 22.76 16.34 32.25
N SER A 469 22.69 15.45 33.23
CA SER A 469 23.05 15.68 34.64
C SER A 469 22.20 16.68 35.46
N VAL A 470 21.21 16.16 36.20
CA VAL A 470 21.15 16.27 37.67
C VAL A 470 20.31 15.10 38.21
N LEU A 471 20.94 14.19 38.96
CA LEU A 471 20.51 13.78 40.30
C LEU A 471 21.53 12.77 40.86
N VAL A 472 22.25 13.24 41.88
CA VAL A 472 23.07 12.47 42.82
C VAL A 472 22.15 11.70 43.77
#